data_AF-A0A317PUV6-F1
#
_entry.id   AF-A0A317PUV6-F1
#
_cell.length_a   1.000
_cell.length_b   1.000
_cell.length_c   1.000
_cell.angle_alpha   90.00
_cell.angle_beta   90.00
_cell.angle_gamma   90.00
#
_symmetry.space_group_name_H-M   'P 1'
#
loop_
_entity.id
_entity.type
_entity.pdbx_description
1 polymer ?
#
loop_
_entity_poly.entity_id
_entity_poly.type
_entity_poly.pdbx_seq_one_letter_code
_entity_poly.pdbx_strand_id
1 'polypeptide(L)'
;MESNFVDWHPADIIAALRKRGTSMAAESRKAGLSSSTLANALARPWPRGEMLIADALDVNPWEIWPSRYYDPHTAQFIDRTRLIRQR
;
A
#
# COMPACT_ATOMS: atom_id res chain seq x y z
N MET A 1 13.54 -10.58 20.08
CA MET A 1 13.57 -10.85 18.63
C MET A 1 13.04 -9.60 17.97
N GLU A 2 13.92 -8.84 17.31
CA GLU A 2 13.46 -7.66 16.56
C GLU A 2 12.65 -8.14 15.37
N SER A 3 11.35 -7.91 15.41
CA SER A 3 10.48 -8.15 14.26
C SER A 3 10.78 -7.04 13.27
N ASN A 4 11.66 -7.32 12.32
CA ASN A 4 12.08 -6.33 11.35
C ASN A 4 10.93 -6.14 10.35
N PHE A 5 10.03 -5.20 10.64
CA PHE A 5 8.91 -4.85 9.77
C PHE A 5 9.43 -4.04 8.57
N VAL A 6 9.99 -4.73 7.58
CA VAL A 6 10.58 -4.11 6.39
C VAL A 6 9.50 -3.92 5.33
N ASP A 7 9.25 -2.67 4.96
CA ASP A 7 8.37 -2.31 3.85
C ASP A 7 8.97 -2.77 2.51
N TRP A 8 8.10 -3.14 1.56
CA TRP A 8 8.52 -3.40 0.19
C TRP A 8 9.18 -2.16 -0.40
N HIS A 9 10.24 -2.39 -1.18
CA HIS A 9 10.85 -1.29 -1.91
C HIS A 9 9.86 -0.75 -2.97
N PRO A 10 9.76 0.57 -3.19
CA PRO A 10 8.83 1.13 -4.18
C PRO A 10 8.99 0.53 -5.59
N ALA A 11 10.22 0.18 -5.97
CA ALA A 11 10.49 -0.48 -7.25
C ALA A 11 9.88 -1.89 -7.34
N ASP A 12 9.86 -2.65 -6.23
CA ASP A 12 9.29 -4.00 -6.19
C ASP A 12 7.76 -3.96 -6.32
N ILE A 13 7.12 -2.96 -5.71
CA ILE A 13 5.68 -2.71 -5.87
C ILE A 13 5.35 -2.42 -7.34
N ILE A 14 6.12 -1.54 -7.98
CA ILE A 14 5.94 -1.20 -9.40
C ILE A 14 6.20 -2.44 -10.28
N ALA A 15 7.23 -3.22 -9.98
CA ALA A 15 7.55 -4.44 -10.70
C ALA A 15 6.44 -5.49 -10.55
N ALA A 16 5.88 -5.67 -9.34
CA ALA A 16 4.79 -6.58 -9.07
C ALA A 16 3.52 -6.18 -9.84
N LEU A 17 3.19 -4.89 -9.88
CA LEU A 17 2.06 -4.38 -10.67
C LEU A 17 2.26 -4.67 -12.16
N ARG A 18 3.48 -4.44 -12.68
CA ARG A 18 3.82 -4.75 -14.08
C ARG A 18 3.75 -6.24 -14.39
N LYS A 19 4.19 -7.11 -13.47
CA LYS A 19 4.08 -8.57 -13.61
C LYS A 19 2.61 -9.03 -13.68
N ARG A 20 1.70 -8.31 -13.03
CA ARG A 20 0.25 -8.52 -13.15
C ARG A 20 -0.38 -7.87 -14.40
N GLY A 21 0.42 -7.26 -15.27
CA GLY A 21 -0.06 -6.60 -16.48
C GLY A 21 -0.74 -5.25 -16.22
N THR A 22 -0.54 -4.65 -15.04
CA THR A 22 -1.08 -3.33 -14.70
C THR A 22 0.03 -2.32 -14.41
N SER A 23 -0.36 -1.08 -14.13
CA SER A 23 0.54 0.02 -13.75
C SER A 23 -0.12 0.93 -12.74
N MET A 24 0.69 1.67 -11.99
CA MET A 24 0.20 2.70 -11.05
C MET A 24 -0.81 3.66 -11.68
N ALA A 25 -0.56 4.10 -12.92
CA ALA A 25 -1.46 4.99 -13.63
C ALA A 25 -2.76 4.30 -14.08
N ALA A 26 -2.72 3.00 -14.38
CA ALA A 26 -3.93 2.23 -14.69
C ALA A 26 -4.80 2.05 -13.43
N GLU A 27 -4.19 1.67 -12.31
CA GLU A 27 -4.89 1.52 -11.03
C GLU A 27 -5.46 2.85 -10.52
N SER A 28 -4.72 3.96 -10.69
CA SER A 28 -5.24 5.29 -10.33
C SER A 28 -6.49 5.64 -11.13
N ARG A 29 -6.50 5.35 -12.43
CA ARG A 29 -7.68 5.58 -13.29
C ARG A 29 -8.86 4.69 -12.92
N LYS A 30 -8.63 3.41 -12.62
CA LYS A 30 -9.67 2.50 -12.13
C LYS A 30 -10.33 3.01 -10.84
N ALA A 31 -9.53 3.62 -9.97
CA ALA A 31 -10.01 4.21 -8.72
C ALA A 31 -10.66 5.60 -8.88
N GLY A 32 -10.76 6.14 -10.11
CA GLY A 32 -11.31 7.47 -10.38
C GLY A 32 -10.42 8.62 -9.90
N LEU A 33 -9.11 8.37 -9.77
CA LEU A 33 -8.11 9.34 -9.33
C LEU A 33 -7.28 9.84 -10.53
N SER A 34 -6.61 10.99 -10.37
CA SER A 34 -5.63 11.43 -11.36
C SER A 34 -4.47 10.43 -11.45
N SER A 35 -3.91 10.21 -12.65
CA SER A 35 -2.89 9.19 -12.92
C SER A 35 -1.66 9.24 -12.00
N SER A 36 -1.35 10.41 -11.43
CA SER A 36 -0.24 10.60 -10.49
C SER A 36 -0.61 10.46 -9.02
N THR A 37 -1.90 10.50 -8.66
CA THR A 37 -2.34 10.51 -7.26
C THR A 37 -1.96 9.21 -6.54
N LEU A 38 -2.11 8.05 -7.19
CA LEU A 38 -1.77 6.77 -6.58
C LEU A 38 -0.27 6.63 -6.27
N ALA A 39 0.59 7.26 -7.05
CA ALA A 39 2.04 7.25 -6.82
C ALA A 39 2.44 7.88 -5.47
N ASN A 40 1.62 8.78 -4.94
CA ASN A 40 1.88 9.40 -3.64
C ASN A 40 1.85 8.38 -2.48
N ALA A 41 1.14 7.25 -2.62
CA ALA A 41 1.10 6.19 -1.60
C ALA A 41 2.47 5.55 -1.35
N LEU A 42 3.37 5.58 -2.35
CA LEU A 42 4.73 5.06 -2.22
C LEU A 42 5.59 5.94 -1.31
N ALA A 43 5.37 7.26 -1.34
CA ALA A 43 6.18 8.23 -0.60
C ALA A 43 5.59 8.63 0.76
N ARG A 44 4.26 8.56 0.92
CA ARG A 44 3.56 9.00 2.15
C ARG A 44 2.52 7.95 2.57
N PRO A 45 2.33 7.73 3.89
CA PRO A 45 1.25 6.89 4.39
C PRO A 45 -0.11 7.38 3.91
N TRP A 46 -0.75 6.57 3.08
CA TRP A 46 -2.06 6.89 2.52
C TRP A 46 -2.91 5.63 2.49
N PRO A 47 -3.67 5.34 3.57
CA PRO A 47 -4.37 4.06 3.74
C PRO A 47 -5.26 3.67 2.56
N ARG A 48 -5.95 4.65 1.94
CA ARG A 48 -6.78 4.40 0.75
C ARG A 48 -5.95 4.00 -0.48
N GLY A 49 -4.82 4.67 -0.71
CA GLY A 49 -3.94 4.34 -1.82
C GLY A 49 -3.21 3.01 -1.61
N GLU A 50 -2.78 2.75 -0.38
CA GLU A 50 -2.18 1.47 0.02
C GLU A 50 -3.15 0.32 -0.23
N MET A 51 -4.42 0.45 0.15
CA MET A 51 -5.45 -0.56 -0.13
C MET A 51 -5.66 -0.79 -1.63
N LEU A 52 -5.71 0.27 -2.44
CA LEU A 52 -5.87 0.13 -3.90
C LEU A 52 -4.70 -0.63 -4.54
N ILE A 53 -3.47 -0.37 -4.08
CA ILE A 53 -2.28 -1.06 -4.58
C ILE A 53 -2.28 -2.52 -4.11
N ALA A 54 -2.63 -2.76 -2.85
CA ALA A 54 -2.71 -4.09 -2.27
C ALA A 54 -3.77 -4.95 -2.98
N ASP A 55 -4.96 -4.39 -3.23
CA ASP A 55 -6.04 -5.01 -4.00
C ASP A 55 -5.60 -5.37 -5.42
N ALA A 56 -4.92 -4.45 -6.13
CA ALA A 56 -4.36 -4.72 -7.45
C ALA A 56 -3.30 -5.84 -7.44
N LEU A 57 -2.61 -6.01 -6.31
CA LEU A 57 -1.61 -7.03 -6.08
C LEU A 57 -2.16 -8.30 -5.41
N ASP A 58 -3.48 -8.36 -5.13
CA ASP A 58 -4.16 -9.46 -4.41
C ASP A 58 -3.39 -9.89 -3.14
N VAL A 59 -2.93 -8.90 -2.39
CA VAL A 59 -2.27 -9.05 -1.08
C VAL A 59 -2.87 -8.05 -0.12
N ASN A 60 -2.58 -8.20 1.17
CA ASN A 60 -3.01 -7.22 2.15
C ASN A 60 -2.03 -6.02 2.23
N PRO A 61 -2.50 -4.81 2.58
CA PRO A 61 -1.63 -3.64 2.67
C PRO A 61 -0.55 -3.77 3.75
N TRP A 62 -0.81 -4.54 4.82
CA TRP A 62 0.18 -4.83 5.87
C TRP A 62 1.28 -5.82 5.45
N GLU A 63 1.13 -6.52 4.32
CA GLU A 63 2.20 -7.35 3.75
C GLU A 63 3.19 -6.50 2.95
N ILE A 64 2.72 -5.41 2.33
CA ILE A 64 3.53 -4.46 1.57
C ILE A 64 4.19 -3.44 2.51
N TRP A 65 3.44 -2.94 3.50
CA TRP A 65 3.92 -1.94 4.46
C TRP A 65 3.75 -2.39 5.92
N PRO A 66 4.41 -3.49 6.34
CA PRO A 66 4.31 -3.97 7.71
C PRO A 66 4.69 -2.90 8.75
N SER A 67 5.64 -2.00 8.45
CA SER A 67 6.04 -0.93 9.38
C SER A 67 4.92 0.06 9.68
N ARG A 68 3.93 0.17 8.78
CA ARG A 68 2.78 1.07 8.94
C ARG A 68 1.66 0.42 9.74
N TYR A 69 1.48 -0.89 9.59
CA TYR A 69 0.36 -1.64 10.17
C TYR A 69 0.72 -2.45 11.41
N TYR A 70 1.99 -2.55 11.79
CA TYR A 70 2.42 -3.20 13.02
C TYR A 70 3.20 -2.23 13.90
N ASP A 71 2.90 -2.26 15.20
CA ASP A 71 3.67 -1.54 16.20
C ASP A 71 5.07 -2.19 16.33
N PRO A 72 6.17 -1.43 16.18
CA PRO A 72 7.53 -1.98 16.20
C PRO A 72 7.96 -2.54 17.55
N HIS A 73 7.26 -2.22 18.64
CA HIS A 73 7.62 -2.63 20.00
C HIS A 73 6.68 -3.70 20.54
N THR A 74 5.39 -3.59 20.25
CA THR A 74 4.38 -4.52 20.75
C THR A 74 3.97 -5.58 19.74
N ALA A 75 4.39 -5.44 18.47
CA ALA A 75 3.97 -6.26 17.33
C ALA A 75 2.44 -6.32 17.15
N GLN A 76 1.70 -5.37 17.74
CA GLN A 76 0.26 -5.30 17.62
C GLN A 76 -0.14 -4.76 16.26
N PHE A 77 -1.18 -5.35 15.69
CA PHE A 77 -1.75 -4.91 14.42
C PHE A 77 -2.55 -3.62 14.62
N ILE A 78 -2.20 -2.58 13.87
CA ILE A 78 -2.85 -1.28 13.82
C ILE A 78 -3.74 -1.26 12.58
N ASP A 79 -5.05 -1.35 12.79
CA ASP A 79 -6.02 -1.21 11.72
C ASP A 79 -6.14 0.24 11.24
N ARG A 80 -5.33 0.59 10.24
CA ARG A 80 -5.35 1.92 9.60
C ARG A 80 -6.50 2.11 8.63
N THR A 81 -7.27 1.07 8.30
CA THR A 81 -8.43 1.21 7.41
C THR A 81 -9.49 2.13 8.02
N ARG A 82 -9.53 2.21 9.35
CA ARG A 82 -10.37 3.13 10.13
C ARG A 82 -10.08 4.61 9.87
N LEU A 83 -8.87 4.94 9.38
CA LEU A 83 -8.49 6.32 9.03
C LEU A 83 -8.98 6.71 7.63
N ILE A 84 -9.53 5.77 6.86
CA ILE A 84 -10.09 6.05 5.54
C ILE A 84 -11.41 6.77 5.74
N ARG A 85 -11.44 8.05 5.39
CA ARG A 85 -12.68 8.81 5.31
C ARG A 85 -13.63 8.13 4.33
N GLN A 86 -14.74 7.62 4.86
CA GLN A 86 -15.91 7.26 4.05
C GLN A 86 -16.49 8.56 3.49
N ARG A 87 -16.78 8.54 2.18
CA ARG A 87 -17.29 9.70 1.44
C ARG A 87 -18.80 9.75 1.55
#